data_AF-A0A7C6ZUT8-F1
#
_entry.id   AF-A0A7C6ZUT8-F1
#
_cell.length_a   1.000
_cell.length_b   1.000
_cell.length_c   1.000
_cell.angle_alpha   90.00
_cell.angle_beta   90.00
_cell.angle_gamma   90.00
#
_symmetry.space_group_name_H-M   'P 1'
#
loop_
_entity.id
_entity.type
_entity.pdbx_description
1 polymer ?
#
loop_
_entity_poly.entity_id
_entity_poly.type
_entity_poly.pdbx_seq_one_letter_code
_entity_poly.pdbx_strand_id
1 'polypeptide(L)'
;LAQAQRDLAQAQGRTEARLEELAQAQRDLAQAQGRTEARLEELAQAQGRTQAALQQLAQEVGGLSRSVSYALENEAYRQLPAFLAAHYDIHLTDRMLRTDIGGEEINLFALGERNGKPIVIVGETKLQLDRRRGTRNALERMLDQLEEKVKAVQAAHPEREVVQLLVTHYIRPALRDIATRRNVIIAQSFEW
;
A
#
# COMPACT_ATOMS: atom_id res chain seq x y z
N LEU A 1 -67.62 53.78 21.26
CA LEU A 1 -67.33 53.46 19.84
C LEU A 1 -66.04 54.12 19.36
N ALA A 2 -65.90 55.45 19.39
CA ALA A 2 -64.70 56.15 18.88
C ALA A 2 -63.38 55.81 19.59
N GLN A 3 -63.37 55.52 20.90
CA GLN A 3 -62.14 55.13 21.61
C GLN A 3 -61.64 53.74 21.18
N ALA A 4 -62.53 52.74 21.17
CA ALA A 4 -62.21 51.39 20.73
C ALA A 4 -61.72 51.34 19.27
N GLN A 5 -62.25 52.20 18.39
CA GLN A 5 -61.75 52.33 17.01
C GLN A 5 -60.34 52.92 16.94
N ARG A 6 -60.01 53.89 17.80
CA ARG A 6 -58.64 54.44 17.88
C ARG A 6 -57.64 53.43 18.43
N ASP A 7 -58.01 52.69 19.47
CA ASP A 7 -57.16 51.67 20.07
C ASP A 7 -56.90 50.51 19.08
N LEU A 8 -57.91 50.12 18.31
CA LEU A 8 -57.78 49.13 17.24
C LEU A 8 -56.86 49.62 16.12
N ALA A 9 -57.01 50.87 15.66
CA ALA A 9 -56.14 51.45 14.63
C ALA A 9 -54.69 51.51 15.10
N GLN A 10 -54.43 51.84 16.37
CA GLN A 10 -53.09 51.83 16.94
C GLN A 10 -52.52 50.41 17.03
N ALA A 11 -53.33 49.42 17.43
CA ALA A 11 -52.92 48.02 17.46
C ALA A 11 -52.62 47.46 16.06
N GLN A 12 -53.41 47.85 15.05
CA GLN A 12 -53.17 47.53 13.65
C GLN A 12 -51.85 48.14 13.15
N GLY A 13 -51.61 49.43 13.37
CA GLY A 13 -50.34 50.07 12.96
C GLY A 13 -49.11 49.44 13.63
N ARG A 14 -49.21 49.04 14.91
CA ARG A 14 -48.14 48.27 15.58
C ARG A 14 -47.93 46.88 14.98
N THR A 15 -49.00 46.26 14.49
CA THR A 15 -48.92 44.95 13.84
C THR A 15 -48.30 45.06 12.46
N GLU A 16 -48.69 46.06 11.66
CA GLU A 16 -48.11 46.36 10.35
C GLU A 16 -46.61 46.64 10.46
N ALA A 17 -46.19 47.49 11.41
CA ALA A 17 -44.77 47.75 11.64
C ALA A 17 -43.97 46.47 11.99
N ARG A 18 -44.52 45.59 12.83
CA ARG A 18 -43.89 44.29 13.15
C ARG A 18 -43.85 43.35 11.94
N LEU A 19 -44.85 43.38 11.08
CA LEU A 19 -44.87 42.59 9.84
C LEU A 19 -43.81 43.09 8.85
N GLU A 20 -43.60 44.41 8.76
CA GLU A 20 -42.53 44.99 7.96
C GLU A 20 -41.14 44.59 8.48
N GLU A 21 -40.92 44.66 9.80
CA GLU A 21 -39.68 44.20 10.44
C GLU A 21 -39.43 42.70 10.17
N LEU A 22 -40.46 41.87 10.32
CA LEU A 22 -40.36 40.42 10.04
C LEU A 22 -40.05 40.16 8.57
N ALA A 23 -40.72 40.87 7.65
CA ALA A 23 -40.48 40.73 6.22
C ALA A 23 -39.06 41.15 5.83
N GLN A 24 -38.50 42.17 6.49
CA GLN A 24 -37.11 42.57 6.29
C GLN A 24 -36.14 41.52 6.84
N ALA A 25 -36.35 41.03 8.06
CA ALA A 25 -35.53 39.97 8.65
C ALA A 25 -35.54 38.68 7.81
N GLN A 26 -36.70 38.33 7.23
CA GLN A 26 -36.82 37.17 6.33
C GLN A 26 -36.02 37.36 5.03
N ARG A 27 -36.01 38.58 4.46
CA ARG A 27 -35.18 38.90 3.28
C ARG A 27 -33.70 38.81 3.59
N ASP A 28 -33.28 39.34 4.73
CA ASP A 28 -31.87 39.30 5.16
C ASP A 28 -31.42 37.85 5.41
N LEU A 29 -32.28 37.02 6.01
CA LEU A 29 -32.01 35.60 6.21
C LEU A 29 -31.89 34.85 4.88
N ALA A 30 -32.79 35.10 3.92
CA ALA A 30 -32.73 34.48 2.60
C ALA A 30 -31.42 34.85 1.86
N GLN A 31 -30.98 36.11 1.98
CA GLN A 31 -29.70 36.54 1.41
C GLN A 31 -28.51 35.88 2.12
N ALA A 32 -28.52 35.78 3.45
CA ALA A 32 -27.48 35.11 4.22
C ALA A 32 -27.40 33.61 3.89
N GLN A 33 -28.55 32.96 3.70
CA GLN A 33 -28.65 31.58 3.25
C GLN A 33 -28.05 31.40 1.86
N GLY A 34 -28.42 32.23 0.88
CA GLY A 34 -27.84 32.17 -0.47
C GLY A 34 -26.32 32.36 -0.49
N ARG A 35 -25.78 33.25 0.36
CA ARG A 35 -24.32 33.40 0.53
C ARG A 35 -23.66 32.17 1.16
N THR A 36 -24.36 31.49 2.05
CA THR A 36 -23.87 30.26 2.69
C THR A 36 -23.87 29.10 1.71
N GLU A 37 -24.94 28.95 0.92
CA GLU A 37 -25.05 27.94 -0.14
C GLU A 37 -23.93 28.10 -1.17
N ALA A 38 -23.69 29.34 -1.64
CA ALA A 38 -22.58 29.62 -2.56
C ALA A 38 -21.21 29.23 -1.99
N ARG A 39 -20.95 29.54 -0.70
CA ARG A 39 -19.69 29.16 -0.02
C ARG A 39 -19.56 27.65 0.16
N LEU A 40 -20.65 26.95 0.43
CA LEU A 40 -20.66 25.49 0.54
C LEU A 40 -20.37 24.84 -0.82
N GLU A 41 -20.91 25.38 -1.91
CA GLU A 41 -20.60 24.90 -3.26
C GLU A 41 -19.12 25.10 -3.61
N GLU A 42 -18.57 26.28 -3.32
CA GLU A 42 -17.12 26.55 -3.49
C GLU A 42 -16.26 25.57 -2.68
N LEU A 43 -16.64 25.32 -1.41
CA LEU A 43 -15.93 24.37 -0.55
C LEU A 43 -16.00 22.94 -1.10
N ALA A 44 -17.16 22.50 -1.57
CA ALA A 44 -17.33 21.18 -2.16
C ALA A 44 -16.46 21.01 -3.42
N GLN A 45 -16.38 22.04 -4.27
CA GLN A 45 -15.51 22.02 -5.44
C GLN A 45 -14.01 21.98 -5.04
N ALA A 46 -13.60 22.78 -4.05
CA ALA A 46 -12.23 22.78 -3.54
C ALA A 46 -11.85 21.42 -2.92
N GLN A 47 -12.77 20.79 -2.19
CA GLN A 47 -12.61 19.45 -1.65
C GLN A 47 -12.46 18.41 -2.77
N GLY A 48 -13.28 18.48 -3.81
CA GLY A 48 -13.18 17.61 -4.98
C GLY A 48 -11.84 17.71 -5.69
N ARG A 49 -11.31 18.93 -5.89
CA ARG A 49 -9.96 19.15 -6.46
C ARG A 49 -8.86 18.56 -5.57
N THR A 50 -8.99 18.71 -4.25
CA THR A 50 -8.03 18.16 -3.29
C THR A 50 -8.02 16.63 -3.29
N GLN A 51 -9.20 16.00 -3.33
CA GLN A 51 -9.32 14.54 -3.43
C GLN A 51 -8.68 14.01 -4.71
N ALA A 52 -8.91 14.68 -5.85
CA ALA A 52 -8.29 14.32 -7.12
C ALA A 52 -6.74 14.41 -7.06
N ALA A 53 -6.22 15.50 -6.51
CA ALA A 53 -4.77 15.68 -6.35
C ALA A 53 -4.15 14.61 -5.41
N LEU A 54 -4.83 14.27 -4.31
CA LEU A 54 -4.38 13.20 -3.41
C LEU A 54 -4.39 11.83 -4.09
N GLN A 55 -5.38 11.56 -4.93
CA GLN A 55 -5.45 10.31 -5.69
C GLN A 55 -4.30 10.20 -6.69
N GLN A 56 -3.98 11.29 -7.40
CA GLN A 56 -2.83 11.34 -8.31
C GLN A 56 -1.51 11.13 -7.56
N LEU A 57 -1.32 11.84 -6.44
CA LEU A 57 -0.12 11.67 -5.62
C LEU A 57 0.02 10.23 -5.09
N ALA A 58 -1.08 9.60 -4.67
CA ALA A 58 -1.05 8.21 -4.22
C ALA A 58 -0.62 7.25 -5.35
N GLN A 59 -1.03 7.50 -6.59
CA GLN A 59 -0.60 6.72 -7.76
C GLN A 59 0.88 6.93 -8.05
N GLU A 60 1.37 8.17 -8.03
CA GLU A 60 2.79 8.49 -8.26
C GLU A 60 3.69 7.85 -7.20
N VAL A 61 3.35 8.00 -5.92
CA VAL A 61 4.07 7.37 -4.81
C VAL A 61 4.02 5.84 -4.90
N GLY A 62 2.88 5.27 -5.31
CA GLY A 62 2.75 3.84 -5.61
C GLY A 62 3.65 3.39 -6.76
N GLY A 63 3.81 4.22 -7.80
CA GLY A 63 4.76 4.03 -8.88
C GLY A 63 6.21 3.99 -8.39
N LEU A 64 6.62 4.99 -7.61
CA LEU A 64 7.97 5.07 -7.04
C LEU A 64 8.29 3.85 -6.15
N SER A 65 7.34 3.43 -5.31
CA SER A 65 7.50 2.23 -4.48
C SER A 65 7.77 0.96 -5.29
N ARG A 66 7.10 0.81 -6.45
CA ARG A 66 7.37 -0.30 -7.38
C ARG A 66 8.75 -0.17 -8.02
N SER A 67 9.15 1.01 -8.49
CA SER A 67 10.48 1.24 -9.05
C SER A 67 11.61 0.91 -8.07
N VAL A 68 11.46 1.26 -6.80
CA VAL A 68 12.44 0.89 -5.75
C VAL A 68 12.45 -0.62 -5.50
N SER A 69 11.30 -1.29 -5.61
CA SER A 69 11.22 -2.76 -5.47
C SER A 69 11.94 -3.47 -6.61
N TYR A 70 11.72 -3.02 -7.86
CA TYR A 70 12.45 -3.54 -9.02
C TYR A 70 13.95 -3.24 -8.94
N ALA A 71 14.36 -2.10 -8.36
CA ALA A 71 15.76 -1.80 -8.14
C ALA A 71 16.43 -2.80 -7.18
N LEU A 72 15.75 -3.16 -6.08
CA LEU A 72 16.24 -4.19 -5.15
C LEU A 72 16.34 -5.56 -5.83
N GLU A 73 15.34 -5.96 -6.61
CA GLU A 73 15.35 -7.22 -7.35
C GLU A 73 16.49 -7.28 -8.37
N ASN A 74 16.69 -6.20 -9.13
CA ASN A 74 17.79 -6.09 -10.08
C ASN A 74 19.16 -6.13 -9.40
N GLU A 75 19.29 -5.55 -8.22
CA GLU A 75 20.52 -5.63 -7.43
C GLU A 75 20.75 -7.05 -6.92
N ALA A 76 19.69 -7.71 -6.43
CA ALA A 76 19.75 -9.10 -6.00
C ALA A 76 20.24 -10.02 -7.13
N TYR A 77 19.78 -9.83 -8.37
CA TYR A 77 20.28 -10.60 -9.52
C TYR A 77 21.79 -10.50 -9.72
N ARG A 78 22.39 -9.35 -9.42
CA ARG A 78 23.83 -9.13 -9.57
C ARG A 78 24.63 -9.70 -8.41
N GLN A 79 24.12 -9.55 -7.19
CA GLN A 79 24.91 -9.77 -5.97
C GLN A 79 24.70 -11.15 -5.35
N LEU A 80 23.51 -11.75 -5.54
CA LEU A 80 23.20 -13.08 -5.00
C LEU A 80 24.16 -14.18 -5.42
N PRO A 81 24.66 -14.26 -6.68
CA PRO A 81 25.60 -15.32 -7.04
C PRO A 81 26.84 -15.34 -6.15
N ALA A 82 27.46 -14.17 -5.90
CA ALA A 82 28.65 -14.06 -5.05
C ALA A 82 28.32 -14.32 -3.58
N PHE A 83 27.21 -13.75 -3.09
CA PHE A 83 26.74 -13.94 -1.72
C PHE A 83 26.43 -15.43 -1.40
N LEU A 84 25.72 -16.11 -2.30
CA LEU A 84 25.34 -17.51 -2.13
C LEU A 84 26.55 -18.44 -2.18
N ALA A 85 27.52 -18.17 -3.04
CA ALA A 85 28.77 -18.92 -3.07
C ALA A 85 29.56 -18.75 -1.77
N ALA A 86 29.73 -17.51 -1.30
CA ALA A 86 30.54 -17.20 -0.12
C ALA A 86 29.95 -17.73 1.20
N HIS A 87 28.61 -17.72 1.34
CA HIS A 87 27.96 -18.03 2.61
C HIS A 87 27.27 -19.40 2.67
N TYR A 88 26.95 -19.99 1.52
CA TYR A 88 26.12 -21.20 1.46
C TYR A 88 26.69 -22.34 0.60
N ASP A 89 27.86 -22.12 -0.02
CA ASP A 89 28.48 -23.03 -1.00
C ASP A 89 27.54 -23.36 -2.17
N ILE A 90 26.75 -22.37 -2.57
CA ILE A 90 25.80 -22.48 -3.68
C ILE A 90 26.37 -21.75 -4.90
N HIS A 91 26.59 -22.49 -5.97
CA HIS A 91 27.13 -21.96 -7.22
C HIS A 91 26.02 -21.99 -8.28
N LEU A 92 25.63 -20.82 -8.78
CA LEU A 92 24.61 -20.76 -9.83
C LEU A 92 25.21 -21.17 -11.17
N THR A 93 24.53 -22.06 -11.88
CA THR A 93 24.91 -22.48 -13.23
C THR A 93 24.30 -21.57 -14.29
N ASP A 94 23.21 -20.88 -13.95
CA ASP A 94 22.51 -19.93 -14.80
C ASP A 94 22.35 -18.57 -14.11
N ARG A 95 22.01 -17.55 -14.92
CA ARG A 95 21.67 -16.21 -14.40
C ARG A 95 20.39 -16.25 -13.57
N MET A 96 20.36 -15.48 -12.48
CA MET A 96 19.12 -15.21 -11.74
C MET A 96 18.16 -14.38 -12.60
N LEU A 97 16.87 -14.75 -12.58
CA LEU A 97 15.82 -14.08 -13.34
C LEU A 97 14.45 -14.21 -12.66
N ARG A 98 13.48 -13.40 -13.12
CA ARG A 98 12.06 -13.57 -12.85
C ARG A 98 11.44 -14.46 -13.92
N THR A 99 10.59 -15.40 -13.52
CA THR A 99 9.89 -16.33 -14.43
C THR A 99 8.53 -16.71 -13.88
N ASP A 100 7.66 -17.22 -14.75
CA ASP A 100 6.39 -17.83 -14.39
C ASP A 100 6.50 -19.35 -14.52
N ILE A 101 6.23 -20.09 -13.44
CA ILE A 101 6.23 -21.56 -13.42
C ILE A 101 4.96 -22.04 -12.72
N GLY A 102 4.19 -22.91 -13.41
CA GLY A 102 2.95 -23.45 -12.83
C GLY A 102 1.87 -22.40 -12.53
N GLY A 103 1.91 -21.24 -13.18
CA GLY A 103 0.99 -20.11 -12.93
C GLY A 103 1.43 -19.19 -11.79
N GLU A 104 2.58 -19.46 -11.16
CA GLU A 104 3.17 -18.62 -10.13
C GLU A 104 4.33 -17.78 -10.68
N GLU A 105 4.31 -16.47 -10.41
CA GLU A 105 5.43 -15.58 -10.71
C GLU A 105 6.50 -15.72 -9.61
N ILE A 106 7.72 -16.08 -9.99
CA ILE A 106 8.86 -16.24 -9.08
C ILE A 106 9.82 -15.08 -9.33
N ASN A 107 10.08 -14.26 -8.31
CA ASN A 107 10.95 -13.08 -8.48
C ASN A 107 12.42 -13.45 -8.65
N LEU A 108 12.88 -14.46 -7.90
CA LEU A 108 14.26 -14.93 -7.91
C LEU A 108 14.27 -16.42 -8.27
N PHE A 109 14.61 -16.73 -9.52
CA PHE A 109 14.77 -18.09 -10.01
C PHE A 109 16.15 -18.28 -10.64
N ALA A 110 16.83 -19.36 -10.28
CA ALA A 110 18.07 -19.79 -10.90
C ALA A 110 18.30 -21.29 -10.71
N LEU A 111 18.99 -21.91 -11.66
CA LEU A 111 19.56 -23.24 -11.47
C LEU A 111 20.98 -23.12 -10.91
N GLY A 112 21.38 -24.11 -10.13
CA GLY A 112 22.71 -24.15 -9.56
C GLY A 112 23.08 -25.51 -9.01
N GLU A 113 24.18 -25.53 -8.28
CA GLU A 113 24.70 -26.69 -7.59
C GLU A 113 25.11 -26.33 -6.16
N ARG A 114 24.95 -27.29 -5.26
CA ARG A 114 25.42 -27.21 -3.88
C ARG A 114 26.06 -28.52 -3.50
N ASN A 115 27.33 -28.51 -3.09
CA ASN A 115 28.10 -29.75 -2.82
C ASN A 115 28.02 -30.79 -3.97
N GLY A 116 28.05 -30.34 -5.23
CA GLY A 116 27.95 -31.19 -6.42
C GLY A 116 26.57 -31.80 -6.70
N LYS A 117 25.53 -31.39 -5.96
CA LYS A 117 24.13 -31.78 -6.22
C LYS A 117 23.38 -30.67 -6.95
N PRO A 118 22.56 -31.00 -7.95
CA PRO A 118 21.77 -30.01 -8.66
C PRO A 118 20.67 -29.44 -7.75
N ILE A 119 20.59 -28.12 -7.70
CA ILE A 119 19.56 -27.37 -6.97
C ILE A 119 18.77 -26.47 -7.92
N VAL A 120 17.66 -25.95 -7.40
CA VAL A 120 16.91 -24.84 -7.99
C VAL A 120 16.61 -23.82 -6.91
N ILE A 121 16.84 -22.55 -7.19
CA ILE A 121 16.51 -21.44 -6.27
C ILE A 121 15.11 -20.94 -6.59
N VAL A 122 14.33 -20.76 -5.53
CA VAL A 122 13.01 -20.13 -5.57
C VAL A 122 12.99 -19.05 -4.51
N GLY A 123 12.79 -17.81 -4.93
CA GLY A 123 12.80 -16.72 -3.98
C GLY A 123 11.97 -15.51 -4.31
N GLU A 124 11.78 -14.72 -3.25
CA GLU A 124 10.98 -13.51 -3.23
C GLU A 124 11.82 -12.30 -2.85
N THR A 125 11.41 -11.13 -3.32
CA THR A 125 12.00 -9.86 -2.90
C THR A 125 10.99 -9.02 -2.15
N LYS A 126 11.41 -8.43 -1.02
CA LYS A 126 10.55 -7.51 -0.26
C LYS A 126 11.36 -6.41 0.40
N LEU A 127 11.15 -5.15 0.00
CA LEU A 127 11.90 -4.01 0.54
C LEU A 127 11.88 -3.93 2.08
N GLN A 128 10.69 -4.03 2.68
CA GLN A 128 10.53 -3.93 4.12
C GLN A 128 9.46 -4.91 4.58
N LEU A 129 9.87 -5.80 5.46
CA LEU A 129 8.98 -6.76 6.09
C LEU A 129 8.32 -6.20 7.34
N ASP A 130 8.74 -5.05 7.88
CA ASP A 130 8.47 -4.64 9.28
C ASP A 130 7.56 -3.42 9.50
N ARG A 131 7.02 -2.78 8.45
CA ARG A 131 6.37 -1.46 8.60
C ARG A 131 4.95 -1.40 9.18
N ARG A 132 4.31 -2.49 9.63
CA ARG A 132 2.92 -2.44 10.19
C ARG A 132 2.71 -3.32 11.41
N ARG A 133 1.73 -2.95 12.25
CA ARG A 133 1.07 -3.85 13.21
C ARG A 133 0.72 -5.17 12.48
N GLY A 134 1.11 -6.31 13.05
CA GLY A 134 0.92 -7.63 12.40
C GLY A 134 2.07 -8.07 11.49
N THR A 135 3.28 -7.52 11.68
CA THR A 135 4.52 -7.90 10.96
C THR A 135 4.73 -9.40 10.87
N ARG A 136 4.55 -10.11 11.99
CA ARG A 136 4.71 -11.57 12.05
C ARG A 136 3.74 -12.28 11.12
N ASN A 137 2.45 -11.93 11.18
CA ASN A 137 1.44 -12.52 10.30
C ASN A 137 1.70 -12.19 8.82
N ALA A 138 2.28 -11.02 8.53
CA ALA A 138 2.66 -10.66 7.16
C ALA A 138 3.82 -11.51 6.64
N LEU A 139 4.85 -11.74 7.48
CA LEU A 139 5.94 -12.65 7.17
C LEU A 139 5.42 -14.08 6.97
N GLU A 140 4.61 -14.59 7.90
CA GLU A 140 4.03 -15.93 7.82
C GLU A 140 3.25 -16.13 6.52
N ARG A 141 2.35 -15.21 6.15
CA ARG A 141 1.64 -15.29 4.87
C ARG A 141 2.56 -15.30 3.66
N MET A 142 3.65 -14.52 3.69
CA MET A 142 4.60 -14.49 2.58
C MET A 142 5.42 -15.77 2.50
N LEU A 143 5.78 -16.37 3.65
CA LEU A 143 6.40 -17.69 3.69
C LEU A 143 5.45 -18.77 3.17
N ASP A 144 4.16 -18.71 3.54
CA ASP A 144 3.14 -19.63 3.01
C ASP A 144 2.99 -19.47 1.48
N GLN A 145 3.04 -18.23 0.96
CA GLN A 145 3.05 -17.98 -0.48
C GLN A 145 4.31 -18.53 -1.17
N LEU A 146 5.49 -18.32 -0.57
CA LEU A 146 6.73 -18.89 -1.08
C LEU A 146 6.67 -20.42 -1.13
N GLU A 147 6.05 -21.07 -0.14
CA GLU A 147 5.83 -22.52 -0.15
C GLU A 147 4.96 -22.98 -1.31
N GLU A 148 3.91 -22.25 -1.69
CA GLU A 148 3.12 -22.57 -2.90
C GLU A 148 3.95 -22.46 -4.18
N LYS A 149 4.78 -21.42 -4.30
CA LYS A 149 5.72 -21.27 -5.43
C LYS A 149 6.73 -22.40 -5.47
N VAL A 150 7.25 -22.80 -4.31
CA VAL A 150 8.16 -23.95 -4.19
C VAL A 150 7.50 -25.23 -4.69
N LYS A 151 6.22 -25.48 -4.37
CA LYS A 151 5.48 -26.64 -4.89
C LYS A 151 5.37 -26.60 -6.41
N ALA A 152 5.03 -25.44 -6.98
CA ALA A 152 4.94 -25.26 -8.43
C ALA A 152 6.28 -25.54 -9.13
N VAL A 153 7.39 -25.02 -8.57
CA VAL A 153 8.74 -25.24 -9.10
C VAL A 153 9.20 -26.67 -8.92
N GLN A 154 8.95 -27.28 -7.76
CA GLN A 154 9.32 -28.67 -7.49
C GLN A 154 8.60 -29.63 -8.45
N ALA A 155 7.35 -29.34 -8.83
CA ALA A 155 6.63 -30.11 -9.84
C ALA A 155 7.26 -29.99 -11.24
N ALA A 156 7.83 -28.83 -11.57
CA ALA A 156 8.54 -28.59 -12.84
C ALA A 156 9.99 -29.13 -12.84
N HIS A 157 10.62 -29.24 -11.66
CA HIS A 157 12.01 -29.68 -11.46
C HIS A 157 12.10 -30.77 -10.37
N PRO A 158 11.49 -31.95 -10.57
CA PRO A 158 11.39 -32.99 -9.55
C PRO A 158 12.74 -33.58 -9.09
N GLU A 159 13.77 -33.49 -9.92
CA GLU A 159 15.10 -34.02 -9.68
C GLU A 159 16.02 -33.08 -8.89
N ARG A 160 15.59 -31.84 -8.62
CA ARG A 160 16.39 -30.80 -7.97
C ARG A 160 15.92 -30.53 -6.55
N GLU A 161 16.88 -30.31 -5.66
CA GLU A 161 16.59 -29.78 -4.33
C GLU A 161 16.22 -28.29 -4.45
N VAL A 162 15.08 -27.90 -3.90
CA VAL A 162 14.66 -26.49 -3.89
C VAL A 162 15.29 -25.75 -2.72
N VAL A 163 16.04 -24.70 -3.03
CA VAL A 163 16.56 -23.75 -2.05
C VAL A 163 15.65 -22.52 -2.02
N GLN A 164 15.05 -22.27 -0.87
CA GLN A 164 14.18 -21.12 -0.65
C GLN A 164 14.99 -19.88 -0.27
N LEU A 165 14.72 -18.76 -0.91
CA LEU A 165 15.44 -17.51 -0.71
C LEU A 165 14.48 -16.33 -0.52
N LEU A 166 14.78 -15.48 0.45
CA LEU A 166 14.08 -14.22 0.65
C LEU A 166 15.10 -13.09 0.73
N VAL A 167 14.93 -12.11 -0.15
CA VAL A 167 15.73 -10.89 -0.16
C VAL A 167 14.93 -9.75 0.45
N THR A 168 15.53 -9.04 1.41
CA THR A 168 14.93 -7.86 2.04
C THR A 168 15.99 -6.78 2.30
N HIS A 169 15.60 -5.52 2.47
CA HIS A 169 16.56 -4.54 2.96
C HIS A 169 16.94 -4.84 4.42
N TYR A 170 15.95 -5.17 5.25
CA TYR A 170 16.16 -5.47 6.65
C TYR A 170 15.06 -6.38 7.22
N ILE A 171 15.43 -7.25 8.15
CA ILE A 171 14.52 -8.01 9.00
C ILE A 171 15.06 -8.06 10.43
N ARG A 172 14.16 -7.91 11.40
CA ARG A 172 14.53 -8.01 12.82
C ARG A 172 14.95 -9.45 13.16
N PRO A 173 15.93 -9.66 14.06
CA PRO A 173 16.40 -11.00 14.44
C PRO A 173 15.29 -11.99 14.80
N ALA A 174 14.33 -11.57 15.66
CA ALA A 174 13.22 -12.43 16.07
C ALA A 174 12.32 -12.92 14.92
N LEU A 175 12.25 -12.17 13.82
CA LEU A 175 11.49 -12.54 12.63
C LEU A 175 12.33 -13.37 11.66
N ARG A 176 13.65 -13.10 11.60
CA ARG A 176 14.59 -13.94 10.85
C ARG A 176 14.52 -15.39 11.33
N ASP A 177 14.46 -15.62 12.65
CA ASP A 177 14.35 -16.96 13.23
C ASP A 177 13.10 -17.73 12.78
N ILE A 178 12.03 -17.04 12.39
CA ILE A 178 10.83 -17.68 11.83
C ILE A 178 11.12 -18.22 10.43
N ALA A 179 11.72 -17.40 9.56
CA ALA A 179 12.06 -17.81 8.21
C ALA A 179 13.15 -18.89 8.19
N THR A 180 14.18 -18.77 9.04
CA THR A 180 15.25 -19.77 9.15
C THR A 180 14.70 -21.12 9.61
N ARG A 181 13.72 -21.15 10.53
CA ARG A 181 13.04 -22.39 10.93
C ARG A 181 12.25 -23.07 9.81
N ARG A 182 11.90 -22.33 8.75
CA ARG A 182 11.28 -22.88 7.54
C ARG A 182 12.30 -23.20 6.43
N ASN A 183 13.60 -23.25 6.77
CA ASN A 183 14.69 -23.48 5.82
C ASN A 183 14.76 -22.44 4.69
N VAL A 184 14.36 -21.20 4.98
CA VAL A 184 14.44 -20.09 4.03
C VAL A 184 15.70 -19.29 4.30
N ILE A 185 16.56 -19.18 3.29
CA ILE A 185 17.73 -18.31 3.32
C ILE A 185 17.26 -16.86 3.31
N ILE A 186 17.78 -16.05 4.23
CA ILE A 186 17.52 -14.61 4.27
C ILE A 186 18.78 -13.88 3.85
N ALA A 187 18.71 -13.15 2.73
CA ALA A 187 19.75 -12.23 2.30
C ALA A 187 19.29 -10.79 2.52
N GLN A 188 19.98 -10.05 3.38
CA GLN A 188 19.70 -8.62 3.56
C GLN A 188 20.56 -7.78 2.62
N SER A 189 19.99 -6.70 2.09
CA SER A 189 20.63 -5.93 1.02
C SER A 189 21.89 -5.16 1.36
N PHE A 190 22.33 -5.25 2.61
CA PHE A 190 23.58 -4.67 3.09
C PHE A 190 24.62 -5.74 3.47
N GLU A 191 24.28 -7.03 3.33
CA GLU A 191 25.16 -8.17 3.64
C GLU A 191 26.03 -8.60 2.45
N TRP A 192 25.76 -8.05 1.26
CA TRP A 192 26.57 -8.26 0.07
C TRP A 192 27.32 -6.99 -0.33
#